data_AF-A0A081XVK3-F1
#
_entry.id   AF-A0A081XVK3-F1
#
_cell.length_a   1.000
_cell.length_b   1.000
_cell.length_c   1.000
_cell.angle_alpha   90.00
_cell.angle_beta   90.00
_cell.angle_gamma   90.00
#
_symmetry.space_group_name_H-M   'P 1'
#
loop_
_entity.id
_entity.type
_entity.pdbx_description
1 polymer ?
#
loop_
_entity_poly.entity_id
_entity_poly.type
_entity_poly.pdbx_seq_one_letter_code
_entity_poly.pdbx_strand_id
1 'polypeptide(L)'
;MTINPFVPSRYDADTFTPNGAFPTLTLVQALGDHTFMEFESERRAALETSQVMWPKVRMLFQYYLQGNTDMFARIAQQQLGLKWQPNTSHERTTVAYQAMGTATTVITGTTGTTSAQVISRFSRKHLAAIERHRDHLLTFRRRGKSSAILERDVFTELNRFVEHHESWEMGLLGRFFGPNDKGSFDELVLYRDEFSLVRDLYQHGFELACKCLWSLVAAQNSVKRGNPDDFGDVHPDRVPEKQRPGSLDKFDKLSNAYKIAYVAQVPGWESFESLLNNRRRNTIGHATAHHDLQTGRIVSDESPSGMTYLEFLSEVLGVFEALSTLAQVLRASRVASSPDFDS
;
A
#
# COMPACT_ATOMS: atom_id res chain seq x y z
N MET A 1 -2.82 19.08 -32.66
CA MET A 1 -1.92 18.17 -31.90
C MET A 1 -2.79 17.33 -30.97
N THR A 2 -2.54 16.03 -30.89
CA THR A 2 -3.23 15.13 -29.94
C THR A 2 -2.41 15.10 -28.66
N ILE A 3 -2.90 15.72 -27.57
CA ILE A 3 -2.29 15.56 -26.25
C ILE A 3 -2.46 14.08 -25.85
N ASN A 4 -1.38 13.40 -25.48
CA ASN A 4 -1.46 12.04 -24.94
C ASN A 4 -1.96 12.13 -23.49
N PRO A 5 -3.19 11.67 -23.17
CA PRO A 5 -3.74 11.80 -21.82
C PRO A 5 -3.05 10.91 -20.78
N PHE A 6 -2.15 10.02 -21.21
CA PHE A 6 -1.42 9.09 -20.34
C PHE A 6 -0.05 9.62 -19.88
N VAL A 7 0.36 10.82 -20.29
CA VAL A 7 1.65 11.38 -19.89
C VAL A 7 1.49 12.84 -19.46
N PRO A 8 2.09 13.27 -18.33
CA PRO A 8 1.99 14.64 -17.86
C PRO A 8 2.60 15.66 -18.83
N SER A 9 2.00 16.85 -18.90
CA SER A 9 2.54 18.02 -19.62
C SER A 9 2.29 19.31 -18.84
N ARG A 10 2.98 20.40 -19.20
CA ARG A 10 2.71 21.73 -18.61
C ARG A 10 1.42 22.33 -19.18
N TYR A 11 0.70 23.09 -18.35
CA TYR A 11 -0.51 23.80 -18.77
C TYR A 11 -0.24 24.91 -19.80
N ASP A 12 0.88 25.61 -19.66
CA ASP A 12 1.32 26.74 -20.50
C ASP A 12 2.22 26.32 -21.67
N ALA A 13 2.30 25.02 -21.95
CA ALA A 13 3.08 24.51 -23.07
C ALA A 13 2.48 25.00 -24.39
N ASP A 14 2.99 26.13 -24.90
CA ASP A 14 2.72 26.54 -26.27
C ASP A 14 3.23 25.44 -27.20
N THR A 15 2.40 25.10 -28.19
CA THR A 15 2.50 23.94 -29.08
C THR A 15 3.86 23.70 -29.80
N PHE A 16 4.86 24.57 -29.60
CA PHE A 16 6.18 24.51 -30.21
C PHE A 16 7.36 24.89 -29.29
N THR A 17 7.17 25.04 -27.96
CA THR A 17 8.30 25.19 -27.03
C THR A 17 8.93 23.83 -26.68
N PRO A 18 10.24 23.73 -26.36
CA PRO A 18 10.87 22.47 -25.99
C PRO A 18 10.16 21.76 -24.81
N ASN A 19 9.63 22.55 -23.89
CA ASN A 19 8.87 22.07 -22.73
C ASN A 19 7.41 21.89 -23.13
N GLY A 20 6.90 20.65 -23.09
CA GLY A 20 5.48 20.33 -23.31
C GLY A 20 5.06 19.97 -24.74
N ALA A 21 5.92 20.12 -25.76
CA ALA A 21 5.62 19.68 -27.12
C ALA A 21 5.63 18.15 -27.29
N PHE A 22 6.44 17.45 -26.50
CA PHE A 22 6.47 15.98 -26.44
C PHE A 22 6.48 15.50 -24.98
N PRO A 23 5.60 14.56 -24.59
CA PRO A 23 5.51 14.15 -23.20
C PRO A 23 6.80 13.53 -22.65
N THR A 24 7.53 12.78 -23.47
CA THR A 24 8.85 12.24 -23.12
C THR A 24 9.88 13.35 -22.87
N LEU A 25 9.96 14.37 -23.74
CA LEU A 25 10.90 15.48 -23.55
C LEU A 25 10.56 16.32 -22.32
N THR A 26 9.27 16.44 -21.98
CA THR A 26 8.81 17.14 -20.78
C THR A 26 9.32 16.47 -19.51
N LEU A 27 9.19 15.15 -19.42
CA LEU A 27 9.68 14.40 -18.27
C LEU A 27 11.22 14.35 -18.22
N VAL A 28 11.88 14.22 -19.37
CA VAL A 28 13.35 14.29 -19.47
C VAL A 28 13.89 15.64 -18.97
N GLN A 29 13.25 16.74 -19.34
CA GLN A 29 13.65 18.07 -18.87
C GLN A 29 13.33 18.30 -17.39
N ALA A 30 12.21 17.77 -16.90
CA ALA A 30 11.79 17.93 -15.51
C ALA A 30 12.64 17.11 -14.52
N LEU A 31 13.05 15.90 -14.92
CA LEU A 31 13.82 14.98 -14.05
C LEU A 31 15.33 14.98 -14.36
N GLY A 32 15.72 15.37 -15.57
CA GLY A 32 17.04 15.07 -16.12
C GLY A 32 17.16 13.63 -16.65
N ASP A 33 18.10 13.41 -17.55
CA ASP A 33 18.25 12.14 -18.29
C ASP A 33 18.36 10.91 -17.38
N HIS A 34 19.17 10.99 -16.32
CA HIS A 34 19.43 9.85 -15.45
C HIS A 34 18.19 9.42 -14.66
N THR A 35 17.59 10.36 -13.93
CA THR A 35 16.38 10.14 -13.11
C THR A 35 15.18 9.77 -13.98
N PHE A 36 15.06 10.32 -15.19
CA PHE A 36 14.05 9.91 -16.15
C PHE A 36 14.20 8.42 -16.55
N MET A 37 15.43 7.96 -16.81
CA MET A 37 15.67 6.56 -17.15
C MET A 37 15.37 5.60 -15.99
N GLU A 38 15.64 6.00 -14.74
CA GLU A 38 15.26 5.24 -13.55
C GLU A 38 13.73 5.15 -13.40
N PHE A 39 13.03 6.28 -13.55
CA PHE A 39 11.56 6.32 -13.54
C PHE A 39 10.95 5.41 -14.61
N GLU A 40 11.39 5.52 -15.87
CA GLU A 40 10.87 4.68 -16.96
C GLU A 40 11.19 3.19 -16.76
N SER A 41 12.33 2.88 -16.16
CA SER A 41 12.69 1.50 -15.80
C SER A 41 11.74 0.93 -14.74
N GLU A 42 11.50 1.65 -13.64
CA GLU A 42 10.57 1.22 -12.59
C GLU A 42 9.13 1.11 -13.11
N ARG A 43 8.68 2.12 -13.85
CA ARG A 43 7.34 2.14 -14.47
C ARG A 43 7.13 0.96 -15.41
N ARG A 44 8.10 0.66 -16.28
CA ARG A 44 8.01 -0.48 -17.22
C ARG A 44 7.98 -1.81 -16.48
N ALA A 45 8.82 -1.97 -15.44
CA ALA A 45 8.83 -3.18 -14.62
C ALA A 45 7.49 -3.39 -13.89
N ALA A 46 6.89 -2.31 -13.38
CA ALA A 46 5.57 -2.34 -12.76
C ALA A 46 4.46 -2.76 -13.74
N LEU A 47 4.47 -2.20 -14.96
CA LEU A 47 3.53 -2.56 -16.02
C LEU A 47 3.69 -4.03 -16.46
N GLU A 48 4.92 -4.47 -16.72
CA GLU A 48 5.21 -5.87 -17.09
C GLU A 48 4.77 -6.84 -15.99
N THR A 49 5.06 -6.51 -14.73
CA THR A 49 4.65 -7.32 -13.57
C THR A 49 3.13 -7.40 -13.49
N SER A 50 2.43 -6.28 -13.67
CA SER A 50 0.96 -6.22 -13.66
C SER A 50 0.33 -7.05 -14.78
N GLN A 51 0.94 -7.09 -15.97
CA GLN A 51 0.39 -7.81 -17.12
C GLN A 51 0.80 -9.29 -17.18
N VAL A 52 2.00 -9.65 -16.71
CA VAL A 52 2.58 -10.99 -16.91
C VAL A 52 2.64 -11.80 -15.62
N MET A 53 3.10 -11.21 -14.53
CA MET A 53 3.28 -11.92 -13.25
C MET A 53 2.00 -11.95 -12.43
N TRP A 54 1.30 -10.82 -12.30
CA TRP A 54 0.11 -10.70 -11.48
C TRP A 54 -0.99 -11.70 -11.83
N PRO A 55 -1.32 -12.00 -13.10
CA PRO A 55 -2.34 -13.00 -13.41
C PRO A 55 -2.04 -14.39 -12.81
N LYS A 56 -0.75 -14.77 -12.75
CA LYS A 56 -0.28 -16.03 -12.16
C LYS A 56 -0.41 -16.00 -10.64
N VAL A 57 0.01 -14.88 -10.03
CA VAL A 57 -0.14 -14.64 -8.58
C VAL A 57 -1.61 -14.65 -8.19
N ARG A 58 -2.47 -13.99 -8.96
CA ARG A 58 -3.91 -13.91 -8.74
C ARG A 58 -4.53 -15.29 -8.71
N MET A 59 -4.24 -16.09 -9.72
CA MET A 59 -4.73 -17.46 -9.82
C MET A 59 -4.23 -18.34 -8.67
N LEU A 60 -2.93 -18.26 -8.34
CA LEU A 60 -2.36 -18.98 -7.19
C LEU A 60 -3.11 -18.63 -5.89
N PHE A 61 -3.28 -17.34 -5.62
CA PHE A 61 -3.90 -16.86 -4.38
C PHE A 61 -5.40 -17.18 -4.33
N GLN A 62 -6.10 -17.20 -5.47
CA GLN A 62 -7.48 -17.68 -5.55
C GLN A 62 -7.59 -19.16 -5.17
N TYR A 63 -6.72 -20.04 -5.67
CA TYR A 63 -6.70 -21.44 -5.26
C TYR A 63 -6.35 -21.62 -3.78
N TYR A 64 -5.45 -20.78 -3.26
CA TYR A 64 -5.16 -20.71 -1.83
C TYR A 64 -6.42 -20.38 -1.01
N LEU A 65 -7.14 -19.31 -1.36
CA LEU A 65 -8.37 -18.88 -0.67
C LEU A 65 -9.52 -19.90 -0.78
N GLN A 66 -9.56 -20.67 -1.86
CA GLN A 66 -10.55 -21.74 -2.07
C GLN A 66 -10.18 -23.05 -1.35
N GLY A 67 -8.96 -23.16 -0.81
CA GLY A 67 -8.47 -24.40 -0.21
C GLY A 67 -8.17 -25.51 -1.24
N ASN A 68 -8.01 -25.18 -2.52
CA ASN A 68 -7.71 -26.15 -3.58
C ASN A 68 -6.20 -26.43 -3.64
N THR A 69 -5.74 -27.39 -2.84
CA THR A 69 -4.31 -27.70 -2.67
C THR A 69 -3.64 -28.20 -3.94
N ASP A 70 -4.35 -28.99 -4.74
CA ASP A 70 -3.80 -29.62 -5.94
C ASP A 70 -3.53 -28.59 -7.03
N MET A 71 -4.51 -27.73 -7.29
CA MET A 71 -4.34 -26.64 -8.24
C MET A 71 -3.35 -25.60 -7.73
N PHE A 72 -3.34 -25.30 -6.43
CA PHE A 72 -2.33 -24.42 -5.83
C PHE A 72 -0.91 -24.92 -6.10
N ALA A 73 -0.62 -26.19 -5.77
CA ALA A 73 0.71 -26.77 -5.96
C ALA A 73 1.10 -26.79 -7.45
N ARG A 74 0.16 -27.15 -8.32
CA ARG A 74 0.37 -27.14 -9.77
C ARG A 74 0.76 -25.75 -10.29
N ILE A 75 0.02 -24.70 -9.92
CA ILE A 75 0.33 -23.33 -10.37
C ILE A 75 1.66 -22.85 -9.78
N ALA A 76 1.91 -23.12 -8.49
CA ALA A 76 3.17 -22.75 -7.85
C ALA A 76 4.39 -23.33 -8.57
N GLN A 77 4.33 -24.61 -8.98
CA GLN A 77 5.42 -25.28 -9.68
C GLN A 77 5.52 -24.86 -11.15
N GLN A 78 4.41 -24.95 -11.90
CA GLN A 78 4.41 -24.78 -13.35
C GLN A 78 4.57 -23.32 -13.79
N GLN A 79 4.03 -22.37 -13.03
CA GLN A 79 3.98 -20.96 -13.45
C GLN A 79 4.88 -20.04 -12.65
N LEU A 80 5.22 -20.42 -11.41
CA LEU A 80 6.05 -19.63 -10.50
C LEU A 80 7.38 -20.31 -10.14
N GLY A 81 7.65 -21.50 -10.70
CA GLY A 81 8.95 -22.18 -10.60
C GLY A 81 9.28 -22.73 -9.21
N LEU A 82 8.28 -22.99 -8.36
CA LEU A 82 8.51 -23.61 -7.05
C LEU A 82 9.11 -25.02 -7.25
N LYS A 83 10.29 -25.26 -6.66
CA LYS A 83 11.05 -26.51 -6.86
C LYS A 83 10.57 -27.69 -6.00
N TRP A 84 9.64 -27.45 -5.07
CA TRP A 84 9.15 -28.42 -4.10
C TRP A 84 7.64 -28.31 -3.95
N GLN A 85 7.00 -29.26 -3.27
CA GLN A 85 5.55 -29.30 -3.08
C GLN A 85 5.15 -28.84 -1.68
N PRO A 86 4.30 -27.80 -1.54
CA PRO A 86 3.85 -27.31 -0.24
C PRO A 86 2.77 -28.22 0.35
N ASN A 87 3.17 -29.04 1.32
CA ASN A 87 2.36 -30.11 1.90
C ASN A 87 1.48 -29.60 3.04
N THR A 88 1.95 -28.60 3.79
CA THR A 88 1.25 -28.04 4.96
C THR A 88 0.52 -26.72 4.63
N SER A 89 -0.46 -26.34 5.45
CA SER A 89 -1.18 -25.08 5.29
C SER A 89 -0.29 -23.85 5.47
N HIS A 90 0.65 -23.88 6.42
CA HIS A 90 1.57 -22.75 6.64
C HIS A 90 2.58 -22.57 5.50
N GLU A 91 3.03 -23.67 4.86
CA GLU A 91 3.84 -23.63 3.64
C GLU A 91 3.09 -22.99 2.48
N ARG A 92 1.84 -23.41 2.23
CA ARG A 92 0.99 -22.81 1.18
C ARG A 92 0.72 -21.33 1.44
N THR A 93 0.41 -20.97 2.69
CA THR A 93 0.25 -19.57 3.11
C THR A 93 1.51 -18.77 2.82
N THR A 94 2.67 -19.31 3.18
CA THR A 94 3.98 -18.69 2.90
C THR A 94 4.20 -18.45 1.41
N VAL A 95 3.98 -19.46 0.58
CA VAL A 95 4.17 -19.37 -0.88
C VAL A 95 3.21 -18.35 -1.51
N ALA A 96 1.93 -18.36 -1.11
CA ALA A 96 0.92 -17.43 -1.62
C ALA A 96 1.29 -15.96 -1.35
N TYR A 97 1.63 -15.67 -0.09
CA TYR A 97 2.00 -14.32 0.32
C TYR A 97 3.35 -13.88 -0.25
N GLN A 98 4.33 -14.79 -0.40
CA GLN A 98 5.60 -14.47 -1.06
C GLN A 98 5.39 -14.10 -2.53
N ALA A 99 4.58 -14.86 -3.27
CA ALA A 99 4.28 -14.55 -4.67
C ALA A 99 3.61 -13.16 -4.81
N MET A 100 2.65 -12.86 -3.93
CA MET A 100 2.01 -11.53 -3.85
C MET A 100 3.00 -10.43 -3.47
N GLY A 101 3.87 -10.68 -2.48
CA GLY A 101 4.88 -9.73 -2.02
C GLY A 101 5.89 -9.39 -3.10
N THR A 102 6.38 -10.39 -3.84
CA THR A 102 7.30 -10.17 -4.96
C THR A 102 6.67 -9.30 -6.03
N ALA A 103 5.45 -9.59 -6.47
CA ALA A 103 4.78 -8.79 -7.50
C ALA A 103 4.50 -7.35 -7.02
N THR A 104 3.92 -7.19 -5.83
CA THR A 104 3.59 -5.86 -5.30
C THR A 104 4.82 -5.01 -4.99
N THR A 105 5.95 -5.61 -4.64
CA THR A 105 7.23 -4.90 -4.46
C THR A 105 7.71 -4.30 -5.78
N VAL A 106 7.65 -5.05 -6.89
CA VAL A 106 8.05 -4.52 -8.20
C VAL A 106 7.09 -3.41 -8.66
N ILE A 107 5.78 -3.59 -8.46
CA ILE A 107 4.77 -2.59 -8.84
C ILE A 107 4.92 -1.29 -8.03
N THR A 108 5.28 -1.38 -6.75
CA THR A 108 5.49 -0.21 -5.89
C THR A 108 6.73 0.59 -6.29
N GLY A 109 7.70 -0.03 -6.97
CA GLY A 109 8.99 0.58 -7.28
C GLY A 109 9.98 0.54 -6.10
N THR A 110 11.22 0.93 -6.37
CA THR A 110 12.30 0.97 -5.37
C THR A 110 12.59 2.38 -4.89
N THR A 111 12.32 3.38 -5.72
CA THR A 111 12.54 4.78 -5.38
C THR A 111 11.51 5.25 -4.36
N GLY A 112 11.98 5.88 -3.28
CA GLY A 112 11.13 6.47 -2.23
C GLY A 112 10.27 5.48 -1.42
N THR A 113 10.40 4.17 -1.63
CA THR A 113 9.60 3.17 -0.89
C THR A 113 10.10 2.95 0.53
N THR A 114 9.18 2.60 1.43
CA THR A 114 9.44 2.36 2.86
C THR A 114 9.12 0.93 3.30
N SER A 115 8.52 0.13 2.41
CA SER A 115 8.05 -1.24 2.68
C SER A 115 9.11 -2.13 3.32
N ALA A 116 10.33 -2.13 2.78
CA ALA A 116 11.42 -2.98 3.26
C ALA A 116 11.83 -2.66 4.70
N GLN A 117 11.87 -1.38 5.06
CA GLN A 117 12.18 -0.92 6.41
C GLN A 117 11.07 -1.33 7.39
N VAL A 118 9.81 -1.10 7.02
CA VAL A 118 8.64 -1.47 7.83
C VAL A 118 8.61 -2.97 8.10
N ILE A 119 8.73 -3.79 7.05
CA ILE A 119 8.73 -5.26 7.12
C ILE A 119 9.91 -5.75 7.97
N SER A 120 11.13 -5.25 7.73
CA SER A 120 12.31 -5.61 8.52
C SER A 120 12.15 -5.27 10.01
N ARG A 121 11.58 -4.11 10.32
CA ARG A 121 11.30 -3.68 11.69
C ARG A 121 10.23 -4.53 12.35
N PHE A 122 9.15 -4.84 11.63
CA PHE A 122 8.11 -5.76 12.10
C PHE A 122 8.68 -7.15 12.37
N SER A 123 9.38 -7.75 11.41
CA SER A 123 9.96 -9.10 11.54
C SER A 123 10.85 -9.23 12.78
N ARG A 124 11.73 -8.25 13.03
CA ARG A 124 12.56 -8.24 14.26
C ARG A 124 11.74 -8.22 15.54
N LYS A 125 10.66 -7.42 15.58
CA LYS A 125 9.78 -7.35 16.76
C LYS A 125 8.95 -8.61 16.93
N HIS A 126 8.38 -9.11 15.84
CA HIS A 126 7.56 -10.30 15.81
C HIS A 126 8.35 -11.54 16.26
N LEU A 127 9.55 -11.75 15.73
CA LEU A 127 10.43 -12.86 16.14
C LEU A 127 10.79 -12.77 17.64
N ALA A 128 11.25 -11.60 18.09
CA ALA A 128 11.56 -11.40 19.51
C ALA A 128 10.35 -11.61 20.44
N ALA A 129 9.14 -11.28 19.98
CA ALA A 129 7.91 -11.50 20.72
C ALA A 129 7.51 -12.98 20.76
N ILE A 130 7.61 -13.71 19.64
CA ILE A 130 7.36 -15.15 19.58
C ILE A 130 8.26 -15.91 20.56
N GLU A 131 9.55 -15.58 20.60
CA GLU A 131 10.54 -16.26 21.44
C GLU A 131 10.28 -16.10 22.94
N ARG A 132 9.68 -14.98 23.35
CA ARG A 132 9.63 -14.57 24.77
C ARG A 132 8.23 -14.57 25.37
N HIS A 133 7.20 -14.44 24.54
CA HIS A 133 5.85 -14.12 25.00
C HIS A 133 4.81 -15.01 24.34
N ARG A 134 4.38 -16.05 25.07
CA ARG A 134 3.34 -16.99 24.60
C ARG A 134 2.04 -16.29 24.19
N ASP A 135 1.67 -15.23 24.91
CA ASP A 135 0.45 -14.45 24.63
C ASP A 135 0.47 -13.77 23.26
N HIS A 136 1.66 -13.41 22.76
CA HIS A 136 1.83 -12.90 21.41
C HIS A 136 1.40 -13.94 20.37
N LEU A 137 1.92 -15.16 20.48
CA LEU A 137 1.60 -16.27 19.58
C LEU A 137 0.11 -16.64 19.65
N LEU A 138 -0.45 -16.74 20.86
CA LEU A 138 -1.88 -17.03 21.05
C LEU A 138 -2.76 -15.95 20.42
N THR A 139 -2.38 -14.68 20.56
CA THR A 139 -3.10 -13.56 19.95
C THR A 139 -3.04 -13.60 18.43
N PHE A 140 -1.86 -13.82 17.84
CA PHE A 140 -1.69 -13.93 16.39
C PHE A 140 -2.44 -15.13 15.82
N ARG A 141 -2.45 -16.28 16.50
CA ARG A 141 -3.24 -17.45 16.10
C ARG A 141 -4.73 -17.18 16.16
N ARG A 142 -5.24 -16.62 17.27
CA ARG A 142 -6.66 -16.25 17.44
C ARG A 142 -7.11 -15.26 16.36
N ARG A 143 -6.39 -14.14 16.21
CA ARG A 143 -6.72 -13.09 15.24
C ARG A 143 -6.52 -13.54 13.81
N GLY A 144 -5.51 -14.39 13.55
CA GLY A 144 -5.32 -15.03 12.26
C GLY A 144 -6.54 -15.85 11.86
N LYS A 145 -7.08 -16.71 12.76
CA LYS A 145 -8.30 -17.49 12.51
C LYS A 145 -9.51 -16.61 12.17
N SER A 146 -9.66 -15.46 12.84
CA SER A 146 -10.75 -14.51 12.55
C SER A 146 -10.52 -13.60 11.34
N SER A 147 -9.33 -13.60 10.73
CA SER A 147 -8.96 -12.68 9.64
C SER A 147 -9.19 -13.22 8.24
N ALA A 148 -9.88 -14.36 8.06
CA ALA A 148 -10.11 -14.95 6.74
C ALA A 148 -10.88 -14.01 5.78
N ILE A 149 -11.86 -13.26 6.30
CA ILE A 149 -12.59 -12.25 5.51
C ILE A 149 -11.65 -11.09 5.16
N LEU A 150 -10.90 -10.57 6.14
CA LEU A 150 -9.94 -9.49 5.91
C LEU A 150 -8.86 -9.88 4.88
N GLU A 151 -8.35 -11.11 4.92
CA GLU A 151 -7.39 -11.63 3.94
C GLU A 151 -7.97 -11.62 2.52
N ARG A 152 -9.23 -12.04 2.36
CA ARG A 152 -9.93 -11.99 1.08
C ARG A 152 -10.11 -10.54 0.62
N ASP A 153 -10.59 -9.67 1.48
CA ASP A 153 -10.84 -8.26 1.15
C ASP A 153 -9.55 -7.54 0.74
N VAL A 154 -8.45 -7.76 1.48
CA VAL A 154 -7.12 -7.21 1.16
C VAL A 154 -6.65 -7.70 -0.20
N PHE A 155 -6.75 -9.00 -0.47
CA PHE A 155 -6.34 -9.57 -1.76
C PHE A 155 -7.23 -9.07 -2.91
N THR A 156 -8.54 -8.99 -2.71
CA THR A 156 -9.48 -8.43 -3.70
C THR A 156 -9.15 -6.98 -4.01
N GLU A 157 -8.84 -6.16 -3.01
CA GLU A 157 -8.52 -4.76 -3.25
C GLU A 157 -7.16 -4.60 -3.91
N LEU A 158 -6.12 -5.35 -3.50
CA LEU A 158 -4.84 -5.37 -4.21
C LEU A 158 -5.02 -5.78 -5.67
N ASN A 159 -5.90 -6.74 -5.96
CA ASN A 159 -6.24 -7.11 -7.33
C ASN A 159 -6.89 -5.96 -8.10
N ARG A 160 -7.81 -5.22 -7.50
CA ARG A 160 -8.42 -4.03 -8.13
C ARG A 160 -7.40 -2.94 -8.43
N PHE A 161 -6.46 -2.69 -7.51
CA PHE A 161 -5.36 -1.77 -7.78
C PHE A 161 -4.55 -2.20 -9.01
N VAL A 162 -4.16 -3.48 -9.10
CA VAL A 162 -3.35 -3.96 -10.23
C VAL A 162 -4.14 -4.02 -11.54
N GLU A 163 -5.42 -4.40 -11.51
CA GLU A 163 -6.29 -4.38 -12.70
C GLU A 163 -6.48 -2.96 -13.26
N HIS A 164 -6.39 -1.94 -12.40
CA HIS A 164 -6.46 -0.53 -12.78
C HIS A 164 -5.10 0.18 -12.71
N HIS A 165 -3.98 -0.55 -12.84
CA HIS A 165 -2.63 0.01 -12.72
C HIS A 165 -2.42 1.26 -13.59
N GLU A 166 -2.80 1.20 -14.86
CA GLU A 166 -2.65 2.31 -15.80
C GLU A 166 -3.38 3.59 -15.37
N SER A 167 -4.42 3.48 -14.54
CA SER A 167 -5.21 4.62 -14.03
C SER A 167 -4.46 5.44 -12.98
N TRP A 168 -3.49 4.84 -12.29
CA TRP A 168 -2.77 5.49 -11.18
C TRP A 168 -1.24 5.37 -11.26
N GLU A 169 -0.68 4.66 -12.24
CA GLU A 169 0.78 4.43 -12.36
C GLU A 169 1.63 5.72 -12.36
N MET A 170 1.07 6.82 -12.86
CA MET A 170 1.72 8.13 -12.85
C MET A 170 1.91 8.72 -11.45
N GLY A 171 1.30 8.13 -10.42
CA GLY A 171 1.61 8.40 -9.02
C GLY A 171 3.05 8.06 -8.63
N LEU A 172 3.71 7.17 -9.38
CA LEU A 172 5.13 6.86 -9.16
C LEU A 172 6.02 8.08 -9.41
N LEU A 173 5.63 8.95 -10.34
CA LEU A 173 6.43 10.10 -10.76
C LEU A 173 6.79 11.01 -9.58
N GLY A 174 5.87 11.22 -8.63
CA GLY A 174 6.10 12.08 -7.47
C GLY A 174 7.26 11.66 -6.58
N ARG A 175 7.69 10.39 -6.63
CA ARG A 175 8.84 9.90 -5.85
C ARG A 175 10.20 10.27 -6.43
N PHE A 176 10.23 10.67 -7.70
CA PHE A 176 11.43 11.10 -8.40
C PHE A 176 11.66 12.62 -8.31
N PHE A 177 10.69 13.36 -7.77
CA PHE A 177 10.85 14.77 -7.45
C PHE A 177 11.27 14.93 -5.98
N GLY A 178 12.39 15.60 -5.74
CA GLY A 178 12.82 15.94 -4.39
C GLY A 178 11.95 17.03 -3.74
N PRO A 179 12.08 17.27 -2.44
CA PRO A 179 11.34 18.34 -1.75
C PRO A 179 11.54 19.73 -2.38
N ASN A 180 12.70 19.98 -2.97
CA ASN A 180 13.04 21.24 -3.62
C ASN A 180 12.38 21.40 -5.01
N ASP A 181 11.98 20.29 -5.64
CA ASP A 181 11.46 20.25 -7.01
C ASP A 181 9.94 20.11 -7.06
N LYS A 182 9.28 20.22 -5.89
CA LYS A 182 7.82 20.08 -5.77
C LYS A 182 7.06 21.09 -6.64
N GLY A 183 7.56 22.31 -6.77
CA GLY A 183 6.95 23.32 -7.65
C GLY A 183 6.87 22.86 -9.10
N SER A 184 7.97 22.28 -9.61
CA SER A 184 8.02 21.73 -10.98
C SER A 184 7.07 20.55 -11.17
N PHE A 185 6.88 19.72 -10.14
CA PHE A 185 5.89 18.63 -10.17
C PHE A 185 4.45 19.16 -10.16
N ASP A 186 4.17 20.19 -9.35
CA ASP A 186 2.84 20.79 -9.24
C ASP A 186 2.42 21.56 -10.52
N GLU A 187 3.38 21.93 -11.38
CA GLU A 187 3.13 22.49 -12.72
C GLU A 187 2.72 21.45 -13.77
N LEU A 188 2.92 20.15 -13.49
CA LEU A 188 2.56 19.08 -14.41
C LEU A 188 1.08 18.73 -14.29
N VAL A 189 0.42 18.62 -15.44
CA VAL A 189 -0.99 18.30 -15.58
C VAL A 189 -1.15 16.99 -16.35
N LEU A 190 -1.99 16.10 -15.82
CA LEU A 190 -2.41 14.88 -16.51
C LEU A 190 -3.86 15.05 -16.95
N TYR A 191 -4.06 15.19 -18.26
CA TYR A 191 -5.38 15.43 -18.87
C TYR A 191 -6.21 14.13 -19.01
N ARG A 192 -6.49 13.47 -17.88
CA ARG A 192 -7.31 12.26 -17.81
C ARG A 192 -8.34 12.39 -16.70
N ASP A 193 -9.57 11.97 -16.97
CA ASP A 193 -10.64 11.95 -15.98
C ASP A 193 -11.01 10.51 -15.58
N GLU A 194 -10.31 9.99 -14.58
CA GLU A 194 -10.67 8.73 -13.90
C GLU A 194 -10.78 8.93 -12.40
N PHE A 195 -11.05 10.17 -11.98
CA PHE A 195 -11.00 10.54 -10.57
C PHE A 195 -11.92 9.68 -9.71
N SER A 196 -13.14 9.40 -10.17
CA SER A 196 -14.08 8.57 -9.41
C SER A 196 -13.55 7.15 -9.16
N LEU A 197 -12.97 6.52 -10.18
CA LEU A 197 -12.38 5.18 -10.08
C LEU A 197 -11.20 5.18 -9.09
N VAL A 198 -10.28 6.13 -9.27
CA VAL A 198 -9.06 6.21 -8.46
C VAL A 198 -9.37 6.64 -7.02
N ARG A 199 -10.36 7.50 -6.82
CA ARG A 199 -10.91 7.84 -5.49
C ARG A 199 -11.42 6.62 -4.76
N ASP A 200 -12.17 5.77 -5.44
CA ASP A 200 -12.73 4.56 -4.82
C ASP A 200 -11.62 3.56 -4.43
N LEU A 201 -10.58 3.41 -5.26
CA LEU A 201 -9.38 2.61 -4.90
C LEU A 201 -8.69 3.19 -3.66
N TYR A 202 -8.44 4.50 -3.67
CA TYR A 202 -7.80 5.20 -2.55
C TYR A 202 -8.58 5.02 -1.25
N GLN A 203 -9.89 5.23 -1.26
CA GLN A 203 -10.73 5.10 -0.07
C GLN A 203 -10.77 3.66 0.46
N HIS A 204 -11.06 2.68 -0.40
CA HIS A 204 -11.16 1.28 0.04
C HIS A 204 -9.81 0.73 0.50
N GLY A 205 -8.74 1.02 -0.24
CA GLY A 205 -7.37 0.65 0.13
C GLY A 205 -6.96 1.25 1.47
N PHE A 206 -7.28 2.54 1.71
CA PHE A 206 -6.99 3.23 2.96
C PHE A 206 -7.68 2.55 4.15
N GLU A 207 -8.97 2.25 4.03
CA GLU A 207 -9.74 1.60 5.10
C GLU A 207 -9.21 0.19 5.39
N LEU A 208 -8.90 -0.59 4.36
CA LEU A 208 -8.34 -1.94 4.53
C LEU A 208 -6.94 -1.92 5.14
N ALA A 209 -6.07 -1.00 4.72
CA ALA A 209 -4.77 -0.80 5.34
C ALA A 209 -4.94 -0.48 6.84
N CYS A 210 -5.83 0.44 7.19
CA CYS A 210 -6.09 0.80 8.59
C CYS A 210 -6.60 -0.38 9.44
N LYS A 211 -7.37 -1.31 8.86
CA LYS A 211 -7.80 -2.55 9.53
C LYS A 211 -6.65 -3.53 9.80
N CYS A 212 -5.55 -3.45 9.07
CA CYS A 212 -4.39 -4.35 9.23
C CYS A 212 -3.35 -3.84 10.25
N LEU A 213 -3.41 -2.56 10.65
CA LEU A 213 -2.41 -1.90 11.51
C LEU A 213 -2.23 -2.57 12.88
N TRP A 214 -3.22 -3.31 13.38
CA TRP A 214 -3.16 -4.00 14.67
C TRP A 214 -1.95 -4.93 14.80
N SER A 215 -1.51 -5.55 13.69
CA SER A 215 -0.41 -6.52 13.71
C SER A 215 0.92 -5.87 14.11
N LEU A 216 1.16 -4.63 13.65
CA LEU A 216 2.33 -3.84 14.00
C LEU A 216 2.30 -3.47 15.49
N VAL A 217 1.16 -2.93 15.95
CA VAL A 217 0.97 -2.51 17.34
C VAL A 217 1.09 -3.70 18.30
N ALA A 218 0.51 -4.84 17.95
CA ALA A 218 0.62 -6.07 18.75
C ALA A 218 2.08 -6.50 18.93
N ALA A 219 2.89 -6.49 17.86
CA ALA A 219 4.31 -6.81 17.95
C ALA A 219 5.09 -5.80 18.81
N GLN A 220 4.77 -4.51 18.70
CA GLN A 220 5.37 -3.47 19.55
C GLN A 220 5.02 -3.66 21.03
N ASN A 221 3.74 -3.85 21.34
CA ASN A 221 3.24 -4.04 22.70
C ASN A 221 3.87 -5.29 23.34
N SER A 222 3.90 -6.42 22.61
CA SER A 222 4.55 -7.64 23.11
C SER A 222 6.03 -7.45 23.40
N VAL A 223 6.80 -6.81 22.53
CA VAL A 223 8.24 -6.59 22.79
C VAL A 223 8.49 -5.65 23.97
N LYS A 224 7.63 -4.66 24.18
CA LYS A 224 7.82 -3.66 25.24
C LYS A 224 7.29 -4.10 26.59
N ARG A 225 6.20 -4.88 26.62
CA ARG A 225 5.38 -5.12 27.82
C ARG A 225 5.01 -6.59 28.02
N GLY A 226 5.41 -7.47 27.12
CA GLY A 226 5.15 -8.90 27.19
C GLY A 226 3.73 -9.34 26.82
N ASN A 227 2.80 -8.40 26.64
CA ASN A 227 1.42 -8.68 26.27
C ASN A 227 1.00 -7.83 25.05
N PRO A 228 0.47 -8.44 23.96
CA PRO A 228 -0.01 -7.69 22.79
C PRO A 228 -1.18 -6.72 23.08
N ASP A 229 -2.00 -6.99 24.10
CA ASP A 229 -3.11 -6.13 24.51
C ASP A 229 -2.68 -4.99 25.46
N ASP A 230 -1.42 -4.96 25.92
CA ASP A 230 -0.95 -3.93 26.83
C ASP A 230 -0.39 -2.70 26.09
N PHE A 231 -1.14 -1.60 26.13
CA PHE A 231 -0.77 -0.31 25.56
C PHE A 231 0.06 0.59 26.50
N GLY A 232 0.19 0.23 27.78
CA GLY A 232 0.86 1.01 28.82
C GLY A 232 0.43 2.48 28.88
N ASP A 233 1.32 3.34 29.37
CA ASP A 233 1.03 4.78 29.59
C ASP A 233 1.56 5.69 28.47
N VAL A 234 2.35 5.14 27.54
CA VAL A 234 2.93 5.90 26.42
C VAL A 234 1.96 5.88 25.24
N HIS A 235 1.43 7.05 24.91
CA HIS A 235 0.44 7.24 23.86
C HIS A 235 0.81 8.42 22.96
N PRO A 236 0.37 8.44 21.69
CA PRO A 236 0.60 9.59 20.82
C PRO A 236 -0.11 10.83 21.37
N ASP A 237 0.56 11.99 21.32
CA ASP A 237 0.06 13.25 21.89
C ASP A 237 -1.32 13.66 21.36
N ARG A 238 -1.60 13.34 20.09
CA ARG A 238 -2.87 13.65 19.42
C ARG A 238 -4.05 12.76 19.83
N VAL A 239 -3.84 11.72 20.64
CA VAL A 239 -4.90 10.79 21.08
C VAL A 239 -5.45 11.25 22.44
N PRO A 240 -6.73 11.67 22.51
CA PRO A 240 -7.34 12.10 23.76
C PRO A 240 -7.35 10.99 24.81
N GLU A 241 -7.22 11.35 26.09
CA GLU A 241 -7.09 10.35 27.18
C GLU A 241 -8.22 9.34 27.20
N LYS A 242 -9.46 9.81 27.01
CA LYS A 242 -10.68 8.98 26.98
C LYS A 242 -10.73 7.98 25.83
N GLN A 243 -9.90 8.18 24.79
CA GLN A 243 -9.83 7.32 23.61
C GLN A 243 -8.59 6.44 23.60
N ARG A 244 -7.72 6.52 24.61
CA ARG A 244 -6.56 5.62 24.70
C ARG A 244 -7.04 4.17 24.84
N PRO A 245 -6.66 3.26 23.93
CA PRO A 245 -7.12 1.89 23.97
C PRO A 245 -6.38 1.13 25.08
N GLY A 246 -7.12 0.28 25.80
CA GLY A 246 -6.54 -0.64 26.79
C GLY A 246 -6.41 -2.08 26.28
N SER A 247 -6.67 -2.31 24.99
CA SER A 247 -6.57 -3.62 24.33
C SER A 247 -6.56 -3.44 22.81
N LEU A 248 -6.15 -4.47 22.07
CA LEU A 248 -6.22 -4.47 20.61
C LEU A 248 -7.67 -4.34 20.11
N ASP A 249 -8.64 -4.92 20.82
CA ASP A 249 -10.05 -4.80 20.44
C ASP A 249 -10.58 -3.37 20.58
N LYS A 250 -10.07 -2.61 21.56
CA LYS A 250 -10.35 -1.17 21.68
C LYS A 250 -9.60 -0.37 20.63
N PHE A 251 -8.36 -0.76 20.31
CA PHE A 251 -7.57 -0.15 19.24
C PHE A 251 -8.28 -0.26 17.88
N ASP A 252 -8.86 -1.42 17.56
CA ASP A 252 -9.57 -1.65 16.30
C ASP A 252 -10.80 -0.74 16.13
N LYS A 253 -11.35 -0.22 17.23
CA LYS A 253 -12.49 0.71 17.25
C LYS A 253 -12.10 2.18 17.18
N LEU A 254 -10.80 2.50 17.24
CA LEU A 254 -10.34 3.88 17.08
C LEU A 254 -10.61 4.39 15.67
N SER A 255 -10.71 5.73 15.56
CA SER A 255 -10.65 6.38 14.25
C SER A 255 -9.31 6.05 13.57
N ASN A 256 -9.32 6.03 12.24
CA ASN A 256 -8.12 5.69 11.47
C ASN A 256 -6.96 6.64 11.78
N ALA A 257 -7.25 7.94 11.93
CA ALA A 257 -6.26 8.95 12.36
C ALA A 257 -5.50 8.53 13.63
N TYR A 258 -6.18 7.97 14.63
CA TYR A 258 -5.54 7.53 15.88
C TYR A 258 -4.83 6.18 15.72
N LYS A 259 -5.36 5.26 14.93
CA LYS A 259 -4.64 4.00 14.60
C LYS A 259 -3.28 4.28 13.96
N ILE A 260 -3.27 5.18 12.99
CA ILE A 260 -2.05 5.62 12.29
C ILE A 260 -1.08 6.26 13.29
N ALA A 261 -1.57 7.10 14.21
CA ALA A 261 -0.73 7.73 15.25
C ALA A 261 0.03 6.72 16.12
N TYR A 262 -0.64 5.66 16.56
CA TYR A 262 -0.03 4.60 17.36
C TYR A 262 1.03 3.80 16.62
N VAL A 263 0.92 3.69 15.29
CA VAL A 263 1.92 3.03 14.45
C VAL A 263 3.09 3.98 14.20
N ALA A 264 2.81 5.23 13.82
CA ALA A 264 3.83 6.21 13.47
C ALA A 264 4.72 6.67 14.64
N GLN A 265 4.24 6.59 15.89
CA GLN A 265 5.09 6.84 17.06
C GLN A 265 6.22 5.79 17.23
N VAL A 266 6.17 4.67 16.52
CA VAL A 266 7.17 3.60 16.64
C VAL A 266 8.30 3.84 15.63
N PRO A 267 9.57 3.96 16.08
CA PRO A 267 10.67 4.19 15.18
C PRO A 267 10.82 3.13 14.09
N GLY A 268 10.81 3.56 12.84
CA GLY A 268 10.81 2.76 11.62
C GLY A 268 9.44 2.52 10.96
N TRP A 269 8.35 3.08 11.51
CA TRP A 269 6.98 2.99 10.98
C TRP A 269 6.33 4.38 10.77
N GLU A 270 7.13 5.45 10.83
CA GLU A 270 6.70 6.84 10.68
C GLU A 270 6.04 7.09 9.32
N SER A 271 6.47 6.37 8.27
CA SER A 271 5.97 6.51 6.91
C SER A 271 4.46 6.25 6.76
N PHE A 272 3.82 5.54 7.68
CA PHE A 272 2.37 5.37 7.65
C PHE A 272 1.60 6.69 7.84
N GLU A 273 2.20 7.73 8.44
CA GLU A 273 1.56 9.06 8.49
C GLU A 273 1.44 9.71 7.12
N SER A 274 2.44 9.52 6.24
CA SER A 274 2.40 10.03 4.88
C SER A 274 1.62 9.10 3.94
N LEU A 275 1.83 7.78 4.04
CA LEU A 275 1.17 6.79 3.17
C LEU A 275 -0.35 6.70 3.41
N LEU A 276 -0.79 6.94 4.66
CA LEU A 276 -2.19 6.90 5.06
C LEU A 276 -2.62 8.26 5.62
N ASN A 277 -2.57 9.31 4.81
CA ASN A 277 -2.95 10.65 5.25
C ASN A 277 -4.47 10.81 5.46
N ASN A 278 -4.94 10.66 6.70
CA ASN A 278 -6.37 10.75 7.05
C ASN A 278 -7.01 12.10 6.69
N ARG A 279 -6.26 13.21 6.75
CA ARG A 279 -6.79 14.53 6.40
C ARG A 279 -7.10 14.57 4.91
N ARG A 280 -6.15 14.15 4.07
CA ARG A 280 -6.34 14.04 2.61
C ARG A 280 -7.47 13.08 2.26
N ARG A 281 -7.53 11.93 2.94
CA ARG A 281 -8.66 10.97 2.82
C ARG A 281 -10.02 11.62 3.01
N ASN A 282 -10.18 12.45 4.03
CA ASN A 282 -11.45 13.13 4.28
C ASN A 282 -11.76 14.18 3.21
N THR A 283 -10.78 14.98 2.81
CA THR A 283 -10.96 16.02 1.79
C THR A 283 -11.32 15.42 0.43
N ILE A 284 -10.62 14.36 0.00
CA ILE A 284 -10.88 13.66 -1.27
C ILE A 284 -12.20 12.88 -1.22
N GLY A 285 -12.59 12.40 -0.04
CA GLY A 285 -13.84 11.69 0.17
C GLY A 285 -15.07 12.56 0.33
N HIS A 286 -14.91 13.89 0.33
CA HIS A 286 -16.04 14.80 0.41
C HIS A 286 -16.95 14.66 -0.81
N ALA A 287 -18.27 14.77 -0.61
CA ALA A 287 -19.25 14.54 -1.68
C ALA A 287 -19.08 15.47 -2.89
N THR A 288 -18.55 16.68 -2.66
CA THR A 288 -18.31 17.67 -3.71
C THR A 288 -16.91 17.59 -4.33
N ALA A 289 -16.07 16.65 -3.89
CA ALA A 289 -14.75 16.45 -4.48
C ALA A 289 -14.90 15.99 -5.94
N HIS A 290 -14.24 16.70 -6.86
CA HIS A 290 -14.20 16.38 -8.28
C HIS A 290 -12.87 16.85 -8.90
N HIS A 291 -12.50 16.24 -10.03
CA HIS A 291 -11.35 16.68 -10.83
C HIS A 291 -11.81 17.77 -11.80
N ASP A 292 -11.31 18.98 -11.60
CA ASP A 292 -11.49 20.08 -12.54
C ASP A 292 -10.47 19.97 -13.66
N LEU A 293 -10.93 19.56 -14.84
CA LEU A 293 -10.09 19.40 -16.03
C LEU A 293 -9.51 20.71 -16.57
N GLN A 294 -10.10 21.86 -16.23
CA GLN A 294 -9.56 23.16 -16.68
C GLN A 294 -8.28 23.50 -15.91
N THR A 295 -8.21 23.15 -14.64
CA THR A 295 -7.07 23.45 -13.77
C THR A 295 -6.16 22.24 -13.54
N GLY A 296 -6.62 21.02 -13.85
CA GLY A 296 -5.89 19.77 -13.56
C GLY A 296 -5.87 19.42 -12.07
N ARG A 297 -6.77 20.02 -11.28
CA ARG A 297 -6.78 19.93 -9.81
C ARG A 297 -8.03 19.23 -9.31
N ILE A 298 -7.88 18.50 -8.21
CA ILE A 298 -8.99 17.97 -7.43
C ILE A 298 -9.40 19.03 -6.43
N VAL A 299 -10.61 19.54 -6.57
CA VAL A 299 -11.17 20.60 -5.74
C VAL A 299 -12.41 20.11 -5.01
N SER A 300 -12.70 20.73 -3.88
CA SER A 300 -13.93 20.54 -3.13
C SER A 300 -14.28 21.83 -2.38
N ASP A 301 -15.50 21.91 -1.85
CA ASP A 301 -15.98 23.07 -1.09
C ASP A 301 -15.12 23.31 0.16
N GLU A 302 -14.61 22.24 0.78
CA GLU A 302 -13.71 22.31 1.93
C GLU A 302 -12.25 22.64 1.55
N SER A 303 -11.88 22.45 0.28
CA SER A 303 -10.54 22.72 -0.23
C SER A 303 -10.59 23.33 -1.65
N PRO A 304 -10.99 24.61 -1.78
CA PRO A 304 -11.15 25.25 -3.10
C PRO A 304 -9.84 25.37 -3.89
N SER A 305 -8.70 25.50 -3.20
CA SER A 305 -7.37 25.50 -3.85
C SER A 305 -6.96 24.11 -4.34
N GLY A 306 -7.58 23.06 -3.83
CA GLY A 306 -7.37 21.68 -4.23
C GLY A 306 -5.94 21.17 -4.15
N MET A 307 -5.74 19.99 -4.72
CA MET A 307 -4.43 19.38 -4.99
C MET A 307 -4.33 19.01 -6.47
N THR A 308 -3.12 18.87 -7.01
CA THR A 308 -2.97 18.41 -8.40
C THR A 308 -3.41 16.95 -8.53
N TYR A 309 -3.91 16.57 -9.71
CA TYR A 309 -4.29 15.18 -9.95
C TYR A 309 -3.10 14.22 -9.76
N LEU A 310 -1.88 14.61 -10.15
CA LEU A 310 -0.67 13.82 -9.96
C LEU A 310 -0.27 13.64 -8.49
N GLU A 311 -0.42 14.67 -7.66
CA GLU A 311 -0.20 14.53 -6.22
C GLU A 311 -1.20 13.53 -5.63
N PHE A 312 -2.44 13.51 -6.11
CA PHE A 312 -3.43 12.52 -5.70
C PHE A 312 -3.09 11.10 -6.16
N LEU A 313 -2.61 10.91 -7.40
CA LEU A 313 -2.13 9.60 -7.84
C LEU A 313 -0.95 9.12 -6.98
N SER A 314 -0.10 10.04 -6.52
CA SER A 314 1.01 9.72 -5.61
C SER A 314 0.51 9.22 -4.25
N GLU A 315 -0.58 9.80 -3.73
CA GLU A 315 -1.28 9.32 -2.52
C GLU A 315 -1.91 7.93 -2.74
N VAL A 316 -2.46 7.67 -3.92
CA VAL A 316 -3.03 6.37 -4.29
C VAL A 316 -1.95 5.28 -4.30
N LEU A 317 -0.79 5.58 -4.90
CA LEU A 317 0.38 4.70 -4.81
C LEU A 317 0.83 4.51 -3.35
N GLY A 318 0.78 5.55 -2.52
CA GLY A 318 1.07 5.45 -1.09
C GLY A 318 0.14 4.47 -0.36
N VAL A 319 -1.15 4.51 -0.65
CA VAL A 319 -2.13 3.54 -0.12
C VAL A 319 -1.86 2.13 -0.61
N PHE A 320 -1.53 1.95 -1.89
CA PHE A 320 -1.13 0.64 -2.44
C PHE A 320 0.11 0.08 -1.73
N GLU A 321 1.14 0.91 -1.52
CA GLU A 321 2.34 0.54 -0.76
C GLU A 321 1.97 0.11 0.68
N ALA A 322 1.16 0.91 1.37
CA ALA A 322 0.74 0.61 2.74
C ALA A 322 -0.04 -0.72 2.81
N LEU A 323 -1.01 -0.93 1.90
CA LEU A 323 -1.84 -2.12 1.88
C LEU A 323 -1.01 -3.38 1.54
N SER A 324 -0.13 -3.31 0.54
CA SER A 324 0.74 -4.43 0.15
C SER A 324 1.75 -4.78 1.26
N THR A 325 2.34 -3.77 1.90
CA THR A 325 3.22 -3.93 3.06
C THR A 325 2.48 -4.60 4.21
N LEU A 326 1.28 -4.12 4.55
CA LEU A 326 0.48 -4.67 5.63
C LEU A 326 -0.07 -6.06 5.31
N ALA A 327 -0.27 -6.40 4.04
CA ALA A 327 -0.56 -7.78 3.64
C ALA A 327 0.61 -8.72 3.98
N GLN A 328 1.86 -8.29 3.75
CA GLN A 328 3.04 -9.08 4.16
C GLN A 328 3.18 -9.18 5.68
N VAL A 329 2.76 -8.16 6.43
CA VAL A 329 2.68 -8.22 7.89
C VAL A 329 1.58 -9.18 8.35
N LEU A 330 0.39 -9.13 7.73
CA LEU A 330 -0.76 -9.97 8.04
C LEU A 330 -0.44 -11.46 7.88
N ARG A 331 0.43 -11.82 6.92
CA ARG A 331 0.96 -13.17 6.71
C ARG A 331 1.36 -13.86 8.02
N ALA A 332 2.01 -13.14 8.94
CA ALA A 332 2.45 -13.68 10.22
C ALA A 332 1.29 -14.29 11.03
N SER A 333 0.15 -13.59 11.09
CA SER A 333 -1.06 -14.08 11.77
C SER A 333 -1.68 -15.27 11.05
N ARG A 334 -1.67 -15.25 9.70
CA ARG A 334 -2.23 -16.32 8.87
C ARG A 334 -1.44 -17.62 9.00
N VAL A 335 -0.10 -17.51 8.97
CA VAL A 335 0.82 -18.61 9.28
C VAL A 335 0.57 -19.13 10.70
N ALA A 336 0.53 -18.27 11.72
CA ALA A 336 0.29 -18.69 13.10
C ALA A 336 -1.09 -19.37 13.30
N SER A 337 -2.06 -19.07 12.44
CA SER A 337 -3.39 -19.67 12.46
C SER A 337 -3.54 -20.97 11.66
N SER A 338 -2.49 -21.41 10.97
CA SER A 338 -2.52 -22.65 10.19
C SER A 338 -2.86 -23.86 11.06
N PRO A 339 -3.76 -24.75 10.59
CA PRO A 339 -4.20 -25.92 11.35
C PRO A 339 -3.06 -26.90 11.69
N ASP A 340 -1.96 -26.86 10.93
CA ASP A 340 -0.79 -27.72 11.17
C ASP A 340 -0.09 -27.41 12.52
N PHE A 341 -0.44 -26.31 13.20
CA PHE A 341 0.06 -25.95 14.54
C PHE A 341 -0.95 -26.24 15.66
N ASP A 342 -2.09 -26.84 15.33
CA ASP A 342 -3.10 -27.31 16.30
C ASP A 342 -2.79 -28.73 16.83
N SER A 343 -1.81 -29.44 16.25
CA SER A 343 -1.39 -30.80 16.61
C SER A 343 -0.34 -30.87 17.72
#